data_AF-A0AAN1JN68-F1
#
_entry.id   AF-A0AAN1JN68-F1
#
_cell.length_a   1.000
_cell.length_b   1.000
_cell.length_c   1.000
_cell.angle_alpha   90.00
_cell.angle_beta   90.00
_cell.angle_gamma   90.00
#
_symmetry.space_group_name_H-M   'P 1'
#
loop_
_entity.id
_entity.type
_entity.pdbx_description
1 polymer ?
#
loop_
_entity_poly.entity_id
_entity_poly.type
_entity_poly.pdbx_seq_one_letter_code
_entity_poly.pdbx_strand_id
1 'polypeptide(L)'
;MDAKEFAARLSAALREQPPGTAALLGDFAMAVLRNDSLIFQHVEDPYSGVLGDGFALTDELWNERREQLTDWFDEPEFVSTFTGSGDSMET
;
A
#
# COMPACT_ATOMS: atom_id res chain seq x y z
N MET A 1 1.12 18.61 4.62
CA MET A 1 1.42 17.18 4.51
C MET A 1 2.90 16.97 4.23
N ASP A 2 3.58 16.43 5.23
CA ASP A 2 4.90 15.80 5.17
C ASP A 2 4.77 14.26 5.15
N ALA A 3 5.88 13.53 5.00
CA ALA A 3 5.91 12.07 4.90
C ALA A 3 5.27 11.37 6.11
N LYS A 4 5.46 11.91 7.32
CA LYS A 4 4.91 11.33 8.55
C LYS A 4 3.41 11.57 8.65
N GLU A 5 2.95 12.78 8.29
CA GLU A 5 1.53 13.10 8.21
C GLU A 5 0.84 12.22 7.15
N PHE A 6 1.45 12.03 5.99
CA PHE A 6 0.98 11.13 4.94
C PHE A 6 0.84 9.69 5.45
N ALA A 7 1.89 9.12 6.03
CA ALA A 7 1.89 7.75 6.55
C ALA A 7 0.82 7.55 7.65
N ALA A 8 0.63 8.54 8.53
CA ALA A 8 -0.42 8.48 9.55
C ALA A 8 -1.82 8.46 8.94
N ARG A 9 -2.09 9.32 7.96
CA ARG A 9 -3.38 9.37 7.26
C ARG A 9 -3.64 8.10 6.44
N LEU A 10 -2.62 7.61 5.73
CA LEU A 10 -2.70 6.37 4.98
C LEU A 10 -2.98 5.17 5.88
N SER A 11 -2.32 5.09 7.05
CA SER A 11 -2.58 4.04 8.03
C SER A 11 -4.02 4.11 8.56
N ALA A 12 -4.55 5.31 8.81
CA ALA A 12 -5.94 5.48 9.22
C ALA A 12 -6.91 4.98 8.14
N ALA A 13 -6.69 5.38 6.89
CA ALA A 13 -7.51 4.96 5.76
C ALA A 13 -7.49 3.43 5.57
N LEU A 14 -6.32 2.79 5.69
CA LEU A 14 -6.19 1.33 5.63
C LEU A 14 -6.84 0.60 6.82
N ARG A 15 -6.92 1.21 8.01
CA ARG A 15 -7.64 0.63 9.15
C ARG A 15 -9.15 0.60 8.95
N GLU A 16 -9.68 1.48 8.11
CA GLU A 16 -11.10 1.50 7.74
C GLU A 16 -11.43 0.46 6.66
N GLN A 17 -10.41 -0.11 6.01
CA GLN A 17 -10.56 -1.17 5.03
C GLN A 17 -10.59 -2.57 5.69
N PRO A 18 -11.18 -3.57 5.03
CA PRO A 18 -11.08 -4.94 5.49
C PRO A 18 -9.61 -5.41 5.61
N PRO A 19 -9.32 -6.34 6.53
CA PRO A 19 -7.98 -6.89 6.67
C PRO A 19 -7.52 -7.56 5.36
N GLY A 20 -6.27 -7.31 4.98
CA GLY A 20 -5.72 -7.79 3.70
C GLY A 20 -5.96 -6.84 2.52
N THR A 21 -6.38 -5.60 2.78
CA THR A 21 -6.38 -4.53 1.77
C THR A 21 -5.02 -3.81 1.74
N ALA A 22 -4.59 -3.46 0.53
CA ALA A 22 -3.49 -2.55 0.27
C ALA A 22 -3.98 -1.28 -0.43
N ALA A 23 -3.25 -0.19 -0.23
CA ALA A 23 -3.41 1.05 -0.97
C ALA A 23 -2.41 1.07 -2.13
N LEU A 24 -2.89 1.22 -3.36
CA LEU A 24 -2.03 1.34 -4.54
C LEU A 24 -1.62 2.80 -4.72
N LEU A 25 -0.36 3.12 -4.44
CA LEU A 25 0.19 4.47 -4.49
C LEU A 25 0.70 4.78 -5.90
N GLY A 26 -0.21 4.79 -6.88
CA GLY A 26 0.12 4.93 -8.29
C GLY A 26 0.78 3.67 -8.87
N ASP A 27 1.65 3.85 -9.86
CA ASP A 27 2.26 2.75 -10.63
C ASP A 27 3.50 2.12 -9.95
N PHE A 28 4.04 2.75 -8.89
CA PHE A 28 5.37 2.41 -8.38
C PHE A 28 5.37 1.69 -7.03
N ALA A 29 4.33 1.88 -6.22
CA ALA A 29 4.31 1.40 -4.85
C ALA A 29 2.91 1.02 -4.38
N MET A 30 2.88 0.13 -3.39
CA MET A 30 1.69 -0.16 -2.61
C MET A 30 2.02 -0.12 -1.12
N ALA A 31 1.03 0.24 -0.31
CA ALA A 31 1.13 0.25 1.13
C ALA A 31 0.17 -0.76 1.75
N VAL A 32 0.67 -1.55 2.70
CA VAL A 32 -0.12 -2.53 3.44
C VAL A 32 0.02 -2.27 4.92
N LEU A 33 -1.09 -2.35 5.64
CA LEU A 33 -1.07 -2.33 7.10
C LEU A 33 -0.93 -3.76 7.62
N ARG A 34 0.19 -4.07 8.30
CA ARG A 34 0.41 -5.37 8.96
C ARG A 34 0.83 -5.16 10.41
N ASN A 35 0.11 -5.78 11.34
CA ASN A 35 0.38 -5.67 12.78
C ASN A 35 0.54 -4.21 13.25
N ASP A 36 -0.36 -3.33 12.80
CA ASP A 36 -0.34 -1.88 13.06
C ASP A 36 0.85 -1.10 12.47
N SER A 37 1.71 -1.79 11.72
CA SER A 37 2.85 -1.20 11.02
C SER A 37 2.51 -1.00 9.55
N LEU A 38 2.75 0.20 9.05
CA LEU A 38 2.60 0.53 7.63
C LEU A 38 3.85 0.09 6.88
N ILE A 39 3.67 -0.75 5.87
CA ILE A 39 4.76 -1.31 5.06
C ILE A 39 4.55 -0.84 3.62
N PHE A 40 5.56 -0.19 3.05
CA PHE A 40 5.59 0.17 1.64
C PHE A 40 6.39 -0.86 0.85
N GLN A 41 5.88 -1.24 -0.32
CA GLN A 41 6.54 -2.21 -1.20
C GLN A 41 6.50 -1.69 -2.63
N HIS A 42 7.58 -1.93 -3.36
CA HIS A 42 7.62 -1.65 -4.79
C HIS A 42 6.63 -2.57 -5.51
N VAL A 43 5.99 -2.03 -6.54
CA VAL A 43 5.07 -2.76 -7.38
C VAL A 43 5.71 -2.92 -8.74
N GLU A 44 6.09 -4.15 -9.09
CA GLU A 44 6.39 -4.49 -10.48
C GLU A 44 5.11 -4.82 -11.25
N ASP A 45 4.16 -5.53 -10.60
CA ASP A 45 2.84 -5.81 -11.14
C ASP A 45 1.78 -5.79 -10.02
N PRO A 46 0.83 -4.83 -10.01
CA PRO A 46 -0.15 -4.66 -8.94
C PRO A 46 -1.19 -5.78 -8.87
N TYR A 47 -1.33 -6.59 -9.92
CA TYR A 47 -2.34 -7.63 -10.05
C TYR A 47 -1.77 -9.05 -9.84
N SER A 48 -0.45 -9.18 -9.79
CA SER A 48 0.26 -10.46 -9.63
C SER A 48 0.08 -11.06 -8.24
N GLY A 49 -0.33 -10.24 -7.26
CA GLY A 49 -0.36 -10.63 -5.85
C GLY A 49 1.03 -10.86 -5.26
N VAL A 50 2.11 -10.64 -6.02
CA VAL A 50 3.48 -10.74 -5.55
C VAL A 50 3.89 -9.38 -5.02
N LEU A 51 4.17 -9.34 -3.72
CA LEU A 51 4.70 -8.15 -3.09
C LEU A 51 6.19 -8.01 -3.43
N GLY A 52 6.59 -6.87 -4.01
CA GLY A 52 7.99 -6.57 -4.27
C GLY A 52 8.78 -6.22 -3.00
N ASP A 53 10.02 -5.78 -3.18
CA ASP A 53 10.87 -5.39 -2.05
C ASP A 53 10.28 -4.25 -1.22
N GLY A 54 10.34 -4.42 0.10
CA GLY A 54 9.90 -3.41 1.05
C GLY A 54 10.87 -2.23 1.11
N PHE A 55 10.34 -1.01 1.14
CA PHE A 55 11.14 0.21 1.25
C PHE A 55 10.61 1.14 2.34
N ALA A 56 11.47 2.07 2.76
CA ALA A 56 11.09 3.14 3.68
C ALA A 56 10.73 4.41 2.90
N LEU A 57 9.61 5.02 3.21
CA LEU A 57 9.25 6.34 2.68
C LEU A 57 10.14 7.41 3.34
N THR A 58 11.29 7.67 2.73
CA THR A 58 12.25 8.69 3.18
C THR A 58 11.78 10.10 2.81
N ASP A 59 12.33 11.13 3.46
CA ASP A 59 12.03 12.53 3.12
C ASP A 59 12.42 12.87 1.67
N GLU A 60 13.46 12.23 1.13
CA GLU A 60 13.89 12.40 -0.27
C GLU A 60 12.83 11.87 -1.23
N LEU A 61 12.44 10.60 -1.09
CA LEU A 61 11.41 9.98 -1.92
C LEU A 61 10.06 10.69 -1.78
N TRP A 62 9.73 11.13 -0.57
CA TRP A 62 8.55 11.94 -0.33
C TRP A 62 8.58 13.22 -1.15
N ASN A 63 9.68 13.98 -1.13
CA ASN A 63 9.77 15.23 -1.88
C ASN A 63 9.69 15.00 -3.40
N GLU A 64 10.26 13.92 -3.91
CA GLU A 64 10.19 13.57 -5.33
C GLU A 64 8.78 13.16 -5.79
N ARG A 65 8.02 12.48 -4.91
CA ARG A 65 6.70 11.91 -5.24
C ARG A 65 5.54 12.62 -4.56
N ARG A 66 5.81 13.78 -3.95
CA ARG A 66 4.86 14.47 -3.06
C ARG A 66 3.51 14.70 -3.71
N GLU A 67 3.51 15.25 -4.93
CA GLU A 67 2.29 15.58 -5.67
C GLU A 67 1.47 14.31 -5.95
N GLN A 68 2.09 13.29 -6.53
CA GLN A 68 1.45 12.00 -6.82
C GLN A 68 0.88 11.33 -5.57
N LEU A 69 1.64 11.33 -4.46
CA LEU A 69 1.20 10.77 -3.19
C LEU A 69 0.07 11.59 -2.56
N THR A 70 0.09 12.91 -2.69
CA THR A 70 -0.97 13.76 -2.16
C THR A 70 -2.27 13.64 -2.95
N ASP A 71 -2.18 13.59 -4.29
CA ASP A 71 -3.33 13.47 -5.19
C ASP A 71 -4.05 12.13 -5.00
N TRP A 72 -3.33 11.09 -4.59
CA TRP A 72 -3.94 9.80 -4.26
C TRP A 72 -5.04 9.91 -3.19
N PHE A 73 -4.99 10.88 -2.27
CA PHE A 73 -6.06 11.03 -1.28
C PHE A 73 -7.37 11.58 -1.86
N ASP A 74 -7.33 12.25 -3.01
CA ASP A 74 -8.54 12.72 -3.70
C ASP A 74 -9.26 11.56 -4.41
N GLU A 75 -8.51 10.59 -4.93
CA GLU A 75 -9.04 9.36 -5.56
C GLU A 75 -8.27 8.11 -5.09
N PRO A 76 -8.54 7.62 -3.87
CA PRO A 76 -7.75 6.54 -3.29
C PRO A 76 -8.09 5.19 -3.93
N GLU A 77 -7.07 4.53 -4.46
CA GLU A 77 -7.19 3.18 -5.00
C GLU A 77 -6.78 2.12 -3.97
N PHE A 78 -7.73 1.26 -3.62
CA PHE A 78 -7.51 0.13 -2.72
C PHE A 78 -7.68 -1.19 -3.47
N VAL A 79 -6.75 -2.12 -3.23
CA VAL A 79 -6.79 -3.46 -3.80
C VAL A 79 -6.78 -4.49 -2.69
N SER A 80 -7.61 -5.52 -2.83
CA SER A 80 -7.53 -6.68 -1.95
C SER A 80 -6.26 -7.45 -2.30
N THR A 81 -5.26 -7.44 -1.41
CA THR A 81 -4.10 -8.35 -1.53
C THR A 81 -4.49 -9.74 -1.06
N PHE A 82 -5.68 -10.20 -1.44
CA PHE A 82 -6.20 -11.51 -1.07
C PHE A 82 -5.13 -12.50 -1.52
N THR A 83 -4.33 -12.96 -0.56
CA THR A 83 -3.56 -14.16 -0.71
C THR A 83 -4.63 -15.19 -1.01
N GLY A 84 -4.72 -15.63 -2.25
CA GLY A 84 -5.51 -16.80 -2.59
C GLY A 84 -5.22 -17.86 -1.54
N SER A 85 -6.28 -18.21 -0.81
CA SER A 85 -6.56 -19.44 -0.10
C SER A 85 -5.54 -20.55 -0.37
N GLY A 86 -5.04 -21.25 0.65
CA GLY A 86 -5.91 -22.19 1.35
C GLY A 86 -6.41 -23.24 0.35
N ASP A 87 -5.71 -24.37 0.31
CA ASP A 87 -6.25 -25.70 0.10
C ASP A 87 -7.55 -25.79 -0.73
N SER A 88 -7.42 -26.17 -2.01
CA SER A 88 -8.47 -26.93 -2.70
C SER A 88 -7.95 -28.34 -2.92
N MET A 89 -8.36 -29.19 -1.99
CA MET A 89 -8.31 -30.65 -1.99
C MET A 89 -9.25 -31.22 -3.06
N GLU A 90 -8.75 -32.04 -3.99
CA GLU A 90 -9.57 -33.01 -4.74
C GLU A 90 -8.84 -34.36 -4.83
N THR A 91 -9.37 -35.30 -4.02
CA THR A 91 -9.39 -36.79 -4.07
C THR A 91 -8.17 -37.60 -4.47
#